data_AF-A0AAW3Q6C2-F1
#
_entry.id   AF-A0AAW3Q6C2-F1
#
_cell.length_a   1.000
_cell.length_b   1.000
_cell.length_c   1.000
_cell.angle_alpha   90.00
_cell.angle_beta   90.00
_cell.angle_gamma   90.00
#
_symmetry.space_group_name_H-M   'P 1'
#
loop_
_entity.id
_entity.type
_entity.pdbx_description
1 polymer ?
#
loop_
_entity_poly.entity_id
_entity_poly.type
_entity_poly.pdbx_seq_one_letter_code
_entity_poly.pdbx_strand_id
1 'polypeptide(L)'
;MESYDLVLVSVIDSPSPHVFRAKVERIYSSGKGITPDNLGAEIVFNGGPPTWGNVALQAGERALLFVRAQAGALNEYPSRGHMVLEDMDGELGARLHVPELWLREDVPEAVKAAASQHPTWRNASIVKFSVLETYLNGLIARAGR
;
A
#
# COMPACT_ATOMS: atom_id res chain seq x y z
N MET A 1 1.99 18.66 -8.05
CA MET A 1 1.31 17.55 -7.35
C MET A 1 2.34 16.44 -7.21
N GLU A 2 2.65 16.01 -6.00
CA GLU A 2 3.60 14.90 -5.82
C GLU A 2 2.96 13.60 -6.30
N SER A 3 3.69 12.78 -7.05
CA SER A 3 3.20 11.54 -7.67
C SER A 3 4.13 10.38 -7.29
N TYR A 4 3.55 9.22 -7.02
CA TYR A 4 4.20 8.01 -6.54
C TYR A 4 3.79 6.84 -7.44
N ASP A 5 4.67 5.86 -7.61
CA ASP A 5 4.39 4.57 -8.22
C ASP A 5 3.69 3.66 -7.21
N LEU A 6 2.68 2.90 -7.66
CA LEU A 6 1.99 1.91 -6.86
C LEU A 6 2.46 0.50 -7.27
N VAL A 7 2.91 -0.27 -6.28
CA VAL A 7 3.35 -1.65 -6.45
C VAL A 7 2.74 -2.54 -5.38
N LEU A 8 2.60 -3.83 -5.67
CA LEU A 8 2.37 -4.88 -4.68
C LEU A 8 3.72 -5.53 -4.36
N VAL A 9 4.04 -5.67 -3.08
CA VAL A 9 5.30 -6.26 -2.63
C VAL A 9 5.09 -7.31 -1.55
N SER A 10 6.01 -8.28 -1.44
CA SER A 10 6.22 -9.08 -0.23
C SER A 10 7.46 -8.57 0.49
N VAL A 11 7.32 -8.18 1.76
CA VAL A 11 8.41 -7.68 2.59
C VAL A 11 9.29 -8.85 3.02
N ILE A 12 10.59 -8.76 2.73
CA ILE A 12 11.59 -9.79 3.02
C ILE A 12 12.16 -9.57 4.43
N ASP A 13 12.71 -8.38 4.67
CA ASP A 13 13.29 -7.99 5.95
C ASP A 13 13.40 -6.46 6.10
N SER A 14 13.89 -6.03 7.27
CA SER A 14 14.23 -4.63 7.57
C SER A 14 15.71 -4.55 7.98
N PRO A 15 16.63 -4.29 7.01
CA PRO A 15 18.08 -4.29 7.28
C PRO A 15 18.52 -3.21 8.28
N SER A 16 17.77 -2.13 8.39
CA SER A 16 17.98 -1.07 9.38
C SER A 16 16.65 -0.36 9.68
N PRO A 17 16.55 0.43 10.76
CA PRO A 17 15.34 1.16 11.07
C PRO A 17 14.86 2.00 9.88
N HIS A 18 13.59 1.84 9.51
CA HIS A 18 12.93 2.50 8.38
C HIS A 18 13.45 2.10 7.01
N VAL A 19 14.36 1.14 6.89
CA VAL A 19 14.77 0.59 5.60
C VAL A 19 14.18 -0.81 5.47
N PHE A 20 13.50 -1.04 4.36
CA PHE A 20 12.83 -2.29 4.05
C PHE A 20 13.37 -2.86 2.76
N ARG A 21 13.50 -4.18 2.73
CA ARG A 21 13.74 -4.93 1.50
C ARG A 21 12.50 -5.74 1.18
N ALA A 22 12.06 -5.68 -0.07
CA ALA A 22 10.85 -6.35 -0.49
C ALA A 22 10.95 -6.85 -1.92
N LYS A 23 10.26 -7.94 -2.25
CA LYS A 23 10.13 -8.45 -3.60
C LYS A 23 8.90 -7.83 -4.26
N VAL A 24 9.06 -7.31 -5.47
CA VAL A 24 7.92 -6.77 -6.25
C VAL A 24 7.12 -7.93 -6.85
N GLU A 25 5.86 -8.04 -6.46
CA GLU A 25 4.92 -9.03 -6.99
C GLU A 25 4.13 -8.49 -8.18
N ARG A 26 3.79 -7.19 -8.15
CA ARG A 26 3.01 -6.54 -9.20
C ARG A 26 3.37 -5.06 -9.29
N ILE A 27 3.34 -4.52 -10.51
CA ILE A 27 3.51 -3.10 -10.79
C ILE A 27 2.19 -2.57 -11.34
N TYR A 28 1.60 -1.55 -10.70
CA TYR A 28 0.38 -0.89 -11.17
C TYR A 28 0.68 0.42 -11.88
N SER A 29 1.74 1.12 -11.47
CA SER A 29 2.26 2.30 -12.17
C SER A 29 3.79 2.35 -12.11
N SER A 30 4.38 3.07 -13.05
CA SER A 30 5.83 3.17 -13.23
C SER A 30 6.23 4.58 -13.65
N GLY A 31 7.51 4.92 -13.47
CA GLY A 31 8.10 6.18 -13.95
C GLY A 31 8.35 7.23 -12.87
N LYS A 32 8.14 6.89 -11.59
CA LYS A 32 8.56 7.68 -10.43
C LYS A 32 9.70 7.04 -9.65
N GLY A 33 10.22 5.90 -10.09
CA GLY A 33 11.33 5.19 -9.46
C GLY A 33 11.25 3.68 -9.69
N ILE A 34 10.04 3.19 -10.01
CA ILE A 34 9.80 1.82 -10.44
C ILE A 34 9.82 1.75 -11.97
N THR A 35 10.52 0.74 -12.50
CA THR A 35 10.57 0.37 -13.91
C THR A 35 10.04 -1.05 -14.10
N PRO A 36 9.68 -1.46 -15.33
CA PRO A 36 9.23 -2.82 -15.61
C PRO A 36 10.22 -3.92 -15.16
N ASP A 37 11.52 -3.63 -15.18
CA ASP A 37 12.58 -4.56 -14.76
C ASP A 37 12.56 -4.86 -13.25
N ASN A 38 11.84 -4.05 -12.47
CA ASN A 38 11.68 -4.33 -11.05
C ASN A 38 10.68 -5.48 -10.79
N LEU A 39 9.87 -5.91 -11.76
CA LEU A 39 8.91 -6.98 -11.56
C LEU A 39 9.62 -8.30 -11.19
N GLY A 40 9.29 -8.87 -10.04
CA GLY A 40 9.94 -10.07 -9.51
C GLY A 40 11.30 -9.82 -8.86
N ALA A 41 11.85 -8.61 -8.95
CA ALA A 41 13.11 -8.22 -8.34
C ALA A 41 12.93 -7.79 -6.88
N GLU A 42 14.04 -7.80 -6.13
CA GLU A 42 14.12 -7.18 -4.81
C GLU A 42 14.37 -5.67 -4.96
N ILE A 43 13.65 -4.88 -4.18
CA ILE A 43 13.86 -3.44 -4.04
C ILE A 43 14.16 -3.11 -2.59
N VAL A 44 14.91 -2.04 -2.39
CA VAL A 44 15.15 -1.42 -1.08
C VAL A 44 14.50 -0.06 -1.06
N PHE A 45 13.74 0.24 -0.02
CA PHE A 45 13.08 1.53 0.14
C PHE A 45 13.11 2.01 1.60
N ASN A 46 13.06 3.32 1.76
CA ASN A 46 12.87 3.97 3.05
C ASN A 46 11.36 4.06 3.32
N GLY A 47 10.89 3.45 4.40
CA GLY A 47 9.53 3.60 4.87
C GLY A 47 9.28 4.96 5.51
N GLY A 48 8.01 5.32 5.61
CA GLY A 48 7.59 6.52 6.32
C GLY A 48 8.02 6.49 7.80
N PRO A 49 8.27 7.65 8.43
CA PRO A 49 8.56 7.69 9.86
C PRO A 49 7.40 7.08 10.66
N PRO A 50 7.67 6.30 11.72
CA PRO A 50 6.66 5.75 12.62
C PRO A 50 6.10 6.88 13.49
N THR A 51 5.28 7.73 12.89
CA THR A 51 4.53 8.75 13.60
C THR A 51 3.24 8.16 14.17
N TRP A 52 2.50 8.95 14.95
CA TRP A 52 1.23 8.51 15.54
C TRP A 52 0.23 8.13 14.44
N GLY A 53 0.06 6.82 14.22
CA GLY A 53 -0.84 6.25 13.22
C GLY A 53 -0.18 5.64 11.99
N ASN A 54 1.15 5.69 11.86
CA ASN A 54 1.91 4.97 10.84
C ASN A 54 2.52 3.71 11.45
N VAL A 55 1.98 2.55 11.07
CA VAL A 55 2.48 1.25 11.54
C VAL A 55 3.58 0.80 10.59
N ALA A 56 4.71 0.36 11.11
CA ALA A 56 5.81 -0.12 10.28
C ALA A 56 5.47 -1.50 9.69
N LEU A 57 5.79 -1.68 8.41
CA LEU A 57 5.77 -2.99 7.75
C LEU A 57 6.62 -4.01 8.51
N GLN A 58 6.21 -5.27 8.47
CA GLN A 58 6.91 -6.40 9.08
C GLN A 58 7.40 -7.38 8.00
N ALA A 59 8.49 -8.09 8.29
CA ALA A 59 8.96 -9.18 7.45
C ALA A 59 7.86 -10.24 7.28
N GLY A 60 7.66 -10.69 6.05
CA GLY A 60 6.60 -11.63 5.68
C GLY A 60 5.25 -11.00 5.33
N GLU A 61 5.06 -9.70 5.59
CA GLU A 61 3.83 -9.02 5.16
C GLU A 61 3.81 -8.80 3.64
N ARG A 62 2.60 -8.85 3.07
CA ARG A 62 2.34 -8.39 1.70
C ARG A 62 1.66 -7.03 1.78
N ALA A 63 2.03 -6.09 0.92
CA ALA A 63 1.47 -4.75 0.97
C ALA A 63 1.36 -4.08 -0.39
N LEU A 64 0.28 -3.32 -0.58
CA LEU A 64 0.26 -2.24 -1.56
C LEU A 64 1.15 -1.12 -1.04
N LEU A 65 2.07 -0.64 -1.86
CA LEU A 65 3.09 0.33 -1.48
C LEU A 65 3.17 1.47 -2.51
N PHE A 66 3.10 2.71 -2.04
CA PHE A 66 3.30 3.93 -2.82
C PHE A 66 4.73 4.43 -2.63
N VAL A 67 5.55 4.39 -3.69
CA VAL A 67 6.97 4.76 -3.67
C VAL A 67 7.36 5.76 -4.73
N ARG A 68 8.43 6.53 -4.47
CA ARG A 68 9.13 7.31 -5.49
C ARG A 68 10.62 7.32 -5.23
N ALA A 69 11.41 7.45 -6.29
CA ALA A 69 12.81 7.79 -6.23
C ALA A 69 12.97 9.26 -5.81
N GLN A 70 13.72 9.50 -4.74
CA GLN A 70 14.10 10.82 -4.27
C GLN A 70 15.48 10.73 -3.65
N ALA A 71 16.38 11.65 -4.06
CA ALA A 71 17.77 11.69 -3.60
C ALA A 71 18.52 10.34 -3.74
N GLY A 72 18.27 9.60 -4.84
CA GLY A 72 18.95 8.33 -5.13
C GLY A 72 18.40 7.11 -4.39
N ALA A 73 17.35 7.25 -3.58
CA ALA A 73 16.71 6.14 -2.87
C ALA A 73 15.21 6.06 -3.23
N LEU A 74 14.62 4.87 -3.15
CA LEU A 74 13.17 4.73 -3.13
C LEU A 74 12.66 5.12 -1.74
N ASN A 75 11.63 5.96 -1.70
CA ASN A 75 11.00 6.43 -0.49
C ASN A 75 9.50 6.20 -0.58
N GLU A 76 8.94 5.65 0.48
CA GLU A 76 7.51 5.51 0.67
C GLU A 76 6.85 6.89 0.83
N TYR A 77 5.57 7.00 0.43
CA TYR A 77 4.76 8.15 0.79
C TYR A 77 4.72 8.36 2.32
N PRO A 78 5.05 9.56 2.84
CA PRO A 78 5.30 9.76 4.28
C PRO A 78 4.13 9.49 5.24
N SER A 79 2.88 9.44 4.75
CA SER A 79 1.69 9.29 5.59
C SER A 79 0.81 8.16 5.04
N ARG A 80 0.85 6.98 5.66
CA ARG A 80 0.08 5.80 5.24
C ARG A 80 0.40 5.38 3.79
N GLY A 81 1.69 5.36 3.46
CA GLY A 81 2.17 5.02 2.13
C GLY A 81 2.06 3.54 1.77
N HIS A 82 1.53 2.72 2.66
CA HIS A 82 1.21 1.33 2.38
C HIS A 82 -0.12 0.89 2.99
N MET A 83 -0.64 -0.21 2.45
CA MET A 83 -1.77 -0.97 2.98
C MET A 83 -1.38 -2.45 3.02
N VAL A 84 -1.34 -3.02 4.22
CA VAL A 84 -1.03 -4.45 4.41
C VAL A 84 -2.19 -5.28 3.88
N LEU A 85 -1.86 -6.34 3.14
CA LEU A 85 -2.80 -7.34 2.66
C LEU A 85 -2.83 -8.52 3.62
N GLU A 86 -4.01 -8.88 4.07
CA GLU A 86 -4.25 -9.89 5.09
C GLU A 86 -5.35 -10.85 4.64
N ASP A 87 -5.26 -12.12 5.04
CA ASP A 87 -6.33 -13.08 4.79
C ASP A 87 -7.55 -12.79 5.68
N MET A 88 -8.73 -12.84 5.07
CA MET A 88 -10.03 -12.69 5.67
C MET A 88 -10.91 -13.86 5.25
N ASP A 89 -10.86 -14.96 6.00
CA ASP A 89 -11.70 -16.14 5.78
C ASP A 89 -11.62 -16.65 4.32
N GLY A 90 -10.42 -16.66 3.74
CA GLY A 90 -10.16 -17.11 2.37
C GLY A 90 -10.32 -16.05 1.28
N GLU A 91 -10.61 -14.79 1.65
CA GLU A 91 -10.49 -13.63 0.76
C GLU A 91 -9.35 -12.72 1.21
N LEU A 92 -8.66 -12.06 0.27
CA LEU A 92 -7.63 -11.08 0.62
C LEU A 92 -8.28 -9.72 0.93
N GLY A 93 -7.96 -9.15 2.10
CA GLY A 93 -8.36 -7.82 2.52
C GLY A 93 -7.16 -6.87 2.60
N ALA A 94 -7.37 -5.60 2.34
CA ALA A 94 -6.40 -4.54 2.57
C ALA A 94 -6.75 -3.81 3.88
N ARG A 95 -5.80 -3.74 4.81
CA ARG A 95 -5.91 -2.99 6.06
C ARG A 95 -5.63 -1.51 5.83
N LEU A 96 -6.57 -0.67 6.24
CA LEU A 96 -6.42 0.79 6.25
C LEU A 96 -6.51 1.30 7.68
N HIS A 97 -5.56 2.12 8.13
CA HIS A 97 -5.57 2.78 9.45
C HIS A 97 -6.56 3.95 9.52
N VAL A 98 -7.81 3.67 9.13
CA VAL A 98 -8.96 4.55 9.14
C VAL A 98 -10.11 3.73 9.73
N PRO A 99 -10.54 3.99 10.97
CA PRO A 99 -11.74 3.34 11.49
C PRO A 99 -12.97 3.83 10.72
N GLU A 100 -14.02 3.01 10.69
CA GLU A 100 -15.32 3.40 10.13
C GLU A 100 -15.25 3.95 8.70
N LEU A 101 -14.41 3.33 7.85
CA LEU A 101 -14.15 3.81 6.48
C LEU A 101 -15.44 3.99 5.66
N TRP A 102 -16.46 3.17 5.93
CA TRP A 102 -17.77 3.23 5.26
C TRP A 102 -18.56 4.52 5.56
N LEU A 103 -18.24 5.25 6.63
CA LEU A 103 -18.89 6.53 6.97
C LEU A 103 -18.26 7.74 6.28
N ARG A 104 -17.11 7.57 5.62
CA ARG A 104 -16.36 8.69 5.04
C ARG A 104 -16.95 9.18 3.73
N GLU A 105 -17.26 10.47 3.62
CA GLU A 105 -17.84 11.06 2.40
C GLU A 105 -16.89 11.05 1.19
N ASP A 106 -15.58 11.10 1.43
CA ASP A 106 -14.54 11.15 0.40
C ASP A 106 -14.18 9.77 -0.20
N VAL A 107 -14.83 8.71 0.27
CA VAL A 107 -14.60 7.33 -0.19
C VAL A 107 -15.69 6.91 -1.19
N PRO A 108 -15.35 6.28 -2.33
CA PRO A 108 -16.34 5.78 -3.27
C PRO A 108 -17.26 4.72 -2.66
N GLU A 109 -18.54 4.72 -3.06
CA GLU A 109 -19.56 3.78 -2.55
C GLU A 109 -19.17 2.31 -2.69
N ALA A 110 -18.54 1.91 -3.81
CA ALA A 110 -18.08 0.54 -3.99
C ALA A 110 -17.03 0.12 -2.93
N VAL A 111 -16.12 1.04 -2.57
CA VAL A 111 -15.11 0.80 -1.54
C VAL A 111 -15.75 0.76 -0.16
N LYS A 112 -16.71 1.65 0.13
CA LYS A 112 -17.47 1.63 1.39
C LYS A 112 -18.23 0.32 1.58
N ALA A 113 -18.95 -0.13 0.55
CA ALA A 113 -19.73 -1.36 0.58
C ALA A 113 -18.86 -2.62 0.76
N ALA A 114 -17.59 -2.55 0.37
CA ALA A 114 -16.60 -3.60 0.55
C ALA A 114 -15.75 -3.45 1.82
N ALA A 115 -16.01 -2.42 2.62
CA ALA A 115 -15.29 -2.15 3.86
C ALA A 115 -16.03 -2.72 5.06
N SER A 116 -15.27 -3.15 6.06
CA SER A 116 -15.78 -3.49 7.38
C SER A 116 -14.78 -3.10 8.46
N GLN A 117 -15.21 -3.14 9.72
CA GLN A 117 -14.33 -2.93 10.85
C GLN A 117 -13.28 -4.04 10.90
N HIS A 118 -12.01 -3.69 11.09
CA HIS A 118 -10.99 -4.71 11.26
C HIS A 118 -11.23 -5.49 12.57
N PRO A 119 -11.18 -6.84 12.56
CA PRO A 119 -11.57 -7.67 13.72
C PRO A 119 -10.68 -7.47 14.94
N THR A 120 -9.36 -7.34 14.75
CA THR A 120 -8.38 -7.16 15.84
C THR A 120 -7.91 -5.72 16.03
N TRP A 121 -7.87 -4.90 14.98
CA TRP A 121 -7.36 -3.51 15.02
C TRP A 121 -8.50 -2.50 15.09
N ARG A 122 -8.84 -2.04 16.30
CA ARG A 122 -9.95 -1.09 16.52
C ARG A 122 -9.83 0.24 15.77
N ASN A 123 -8.61 0.67 15.44
CA ASN A 123 -8.33 1.91 14.72
C ASN A 123 -8.17 1.70 13.20
N ALA A 124 -8.54 0.54 12.68
CA ALA A 124 -8.42 0.21 11.26
C ALA A 124 -9.73 -0.34 10.69
N SER A 125 -9.91 -0.14 9.39
CA SER A 125 -10.90 -0.85 8.59
C SER A 125 -10.17 -1.86 7.71
N ILE A 126 -10.91 -2.84 7.22
CA ILE A 126 -10.42 -3.77 6.21
C ILE A 126 -11.34 -3.73 5.00
N VAL A 127 -10.76 -3.71 3.80
CA VAL A 127 -11.49 -3.59 2.53
C VAL A 127 -11.14 -4.78 1.66
N LYS A 128 -12.14 -5.42 1.02
CA LYS A 128 -11.88 -6.49 0.05
C LYS A 128 -10.87 -6.02 -1.01
N PHE A 129 -9.75 -6.73 -1.14
CA PHE A 129 -8.64 -6.30 -1.97
C PHE A 129 -9.03 -6.20 -3.45
N SER A 130 -9.84 -7.12 -3.97
CA SER A 130 -10.30 -7.09 -5.37
C SER A 130 -11.05 -5.81 -5.74
N VAL A 131 -11.86 -5.29 -4.81
CA VAL A 131 -12.61 -4.03 -5.00
C VAL A 131 -11.67 -2.84 -4.94
N LEU A 132 -10.77 -2.81 -3.95
CA LEU A 132 -9.79 -1.75 -3.80
C LEU A 132 -8.82 -1.69 -4.98
N GLU A 133 -8.31 -2.85 -5.42
CA GLU A 133 -7.40 -2.98 -6.56
C GLU A 133 -8.05 -2.45 -7.84
N THR A 134 -9.32 -2.78 -8.08
CA THR A 134 -10.08 -2.26 -9.23
C THR A 134 -10.21 -0.74 -9.18
N TYR A 135 -10.52 -0.19 -8.00
CA TYR A 135 -10.62 1.26 -7.80
C TYR A 135 -9.28 1.98 -8.06
N LEU A 136 -8.19 1.48 -7.49
CA LEU A 136 -6.84 2.03 -7.65
C LEU A 136 -6.38 2.00 -9.11
N ASN A 137 -6.60 0.88 -9.82
CA ASN A 137 -6.34 0.79 -11.25
C ASN A 137 -7.12 1.84 -12.05
N GLY A 138 -8.40 2.05 -11.70
CA GLY A 138 -9.22 3.09 -12.31
C GLY A 138 -8.67 4.50 -12.07
N LEU A 139 -8.12 4.79 -10.89
CA LEU A 139 -7.47 6.08 -10.60
C LEU A 139 -6.19 6.27 -11.43
N ILE A 140 -5.34 5.24 -11.49
CA ILE A 140 -4.09 5.27 -12.26
C ILE A 140 -4.38 5.51 -13.76
N ALA A 141 -5.35 4.78 -14.32
CA ALA A 141 -5.74 4.93 -15.72
C ALA A 141 -6.27 6.33 -16.06
N ARG A 142 -6.89 7.03 -15.09
CA ARG A 142 -7.34 8.41 -15.25
C ARG A 142 -6.22 9.43 -15.10
N ALA A 143 -5.26 9.16 -14.22
CA ALA A 143 -4.12 10.05 -13.97
C ALA A 143 -3.04 10.01 -15.06
N GLY A 144 -2.98 8.91 -15.84
CA GLY A 144 -2.09 8.76 -16.99
C GLY A 144 -2.64 9.31 -18.31
N ARG A 145 -3.84 9.89 -18.32
CA ARG A 145 -4.43 10.63 -19.46
C ARG A 145 -4.16 12.12 -19.31
#